data_AF-A0A961IFW3-F1
#
_entry.id   AF-A0A961IFW3-F1
#
_cell.length_a   1.000
_cell.length_b   1.000
_cell.length_c   1.000
_cell.angle_alpha   90.00
_cell.angle_beta   90.00
_cell.angle_gamma   90.00
#
_symmetry.space_group_name_H-M   'P 1'
#
loop_
_entity.id
_entity.type
_entity.pdbx_description
1 polymer ?
#
loop_
_entity_poly.entity_id
_entity_poly.type
_entity_poly.pdbx_seq_one_letter_code
_entity_poly.pdbx_strand_id
1 'polypeptide(L)'
;RIGSSSVDFSFFDKLVSETNQHVNHRPENVDVMQGTQVGSESGQELGYYVLVVQNSTPVMLKNYQIDPVLEEYVYLIINECRQRNIPVVFWVPPTHPLWQHALRQYVPAQTWQRMMNQIERRGGYVLDLSKSSELRCQRFIDPVHFGQGCVPEVFGHKIKFYEQNVKPKL
;
A
#
# COMPACT_ATOMS: atom_id res chain seq x y z
N ARG A 1 -5.64 -27.63 14.36
CA ARG A 1 -5.77 -27.76 12.89
C ARG A 1 -6.57 -26.56 12.41
N ILE A 2 -5.90 -25.51 11.95
CA ILE A 2 -6.55 -24.30 11.41
C ILE A 2 -6.71 -24.56 9.92
N GLY A 3 -7.95 -24.59 9.43
CA GLY A 3 -8.22 -24.79 8.01
C GLY A 3 -7.68 -23.62 7.20
N SER A 4 -6.81 -23.89 6.24
CA SER A 4 -6.41 -22.90 5.25
C SER A 4 -7.62 -22.59 4.38
N SER A 5 -8.23 -21.43 4.56
CA SER A 5 -9.11 -20.85 3.56
C SER A 5 -8.23 -20.42 2.39
N SER A 6 -8.02 -21.31 1.42
CA SER A 6 -7.44 -20.95 0.13
C SER A 6 -8.36 -19.92 -0.50
N VAL A 7 -7.88 -18.70 -0.66
CA VAL A 7 -8.56 -17.68 -1.47
C VAL A 7 -8.62 -18.23 -2.89
N ASP A 8 -9.82 -18.44 -3.39
CA ASP A 8 -10.05 -18.91 -4.76
C ASP A 8 -9.74 -17.77 -5.74
N PHE A 9 -8.55 -17.83 -6.33
CA PHE A 9 -8.09 -16.86 -7.32
C PHE A 9 -8.76 -17.06 -8.70
N SER A 10 -9.50 -18.15 -8.91
CA SER A 10 -10.15 -18.43 -10.20
C SER A 10 -11.20 -17.37 -10.57
N PHE A 11 -11.80 -16.72 -9.57
CA PHE A 11 -12.67 -15.56 -9.78
C PHE A 11 -11.90 -14.37 -10.38
N PHE A 12 -10.69 -14.09 -9.88
CA PHE A 12 -9.84 -13.02 -10.41
C PHE A 12 -9.36 -13.36 -11.81
N ASP A 13 -8.95 -14.61 -12.07
CA ASP A 13 -8.49 -15.05 -13.38
C ASP A 13 -9.61 -14.92 -14.43
N LYS A 14 -10.83 -15.34 -14.08
CA LYS A 14 -12.00 -15.22 -14.95
C LYS A 14 -12.34 -13.75 -15.22
N LEU A 15 -12.33 -12.91 -14.21
CA LEU A 15 -12.65 -11.50 -14.35
C LEU A 15 -11.59 -10.74 -15.18
N VAL A 16 -10.31 -11.03 -14.96
CA VAL A 16 -9.21 -10.47 -15.76
C VAL A 16 -9.34 -10.93 -17.21
N SER A 17 -9.65 -12.22 -17.43
CA SER A 17 -9.87 -12.77 -18.78
C SER A 17 -11.02 -12.08 -19.51
N GLU A 18 -12.18 -11.92 -18.86
CA GLU A 18 -13.36 -11.27 -19.43
C GLU A 18 -13.12 -9.78 -19.70
N THR A 19 -12.40 -9.10 -18.80
CA THR A 19 -12.05 -7.68 -18.99
C THR A 19 -11.09 -7.51 -20.17
N ASN A 20 -10.08 -8.37 -20.28
CA ASN A 20 -9.08 -8.34 -21.35
C ASN A 20 -9.66 -8.64 -22.75
N GLN A 21 -10.72 -9.45 -22.84
CA GLN A 21 -11.41 -9.73 -24.10
C GLN A 21 -12.13 -8.50 -24.70
N HIS A 22 -12.37 -7.47 -23.89
CA HIS A 22 -13.02 -6.22 -24.31
C HIS A 22 -12.06 -5.02 -24.41
N VAL A 23 -10.77 -5.21 -24.14
CA VAL A 23 -9.76 -4.17 -24.35
C VAL A 23 -9.39 -4.12 -25.83
N ASN A 24 -10.11 -3.30 -26.59
CA ASN A 24 -9.63 -2.83 -27.89
C ASN A 24 -8.22 -2.22 -27.71
N HIS A 25 -7.28 -2.65 -28.56
CA HIS A 25 -5.89 -2.22 -28.64
C HIS A 25 -5.63 -0.85 -27.99
N ARG A 26 -5.11 -0.87 -26.75
CA ARG A 26 -4.41 0.31 -26.22
C ARG A 26 -3.24 0.59 -27.17
N PRO A 27 -3.03 1.85 -27.59
CA PRO A 27 -1.88 2.18 -28.42
C PRO A 27 -0.60 1.76 -27.68
N GLU A 28 0.35 1.19 -28.42
CA GLU A 28 1.59 0.52 -27.96
C GLU A 28 2.55 1.37 -27.10
N ASN A 29 2.15 2.55 -26.63
CA ASN A 29 3.01 3.52 -25.94
C ASN A 29 2.46 4.05 -24.60
N VAL A 30 1.41 3.47 -24.03
CA VAL A 30 0.99 3.84 -22.66
C VAL A 30 1.83 3.05 -21.67
N ASP A 31 2.87 3.67 -21.12
CA ASP A 31 3.65 3.11 -20.01
C ASP A 31 2.74 2.95 -18.79
N VAL A 32 2.12 1.77 -18.67
CA VAL A 32 1.19 1.37 -17.60
C VAL A 32 1.83 1.57 -16.23
N MET A 33 3.16 1.53 -16.16
CA MET A 33 3.89 1.70 -14.92
C MET A 33 3.84 3.14 -14.41
N GLN A 34 3.55 4.14 -15.25
CA GLN A 34 3.39 5.53 -14.80
C GLN A 34 2.13 5.75 -13.94
N GLY A 35 1.20 4.80 -13.98
CA GLY A 35 -0.12 4.93 -13.36
C GLY A 35 -0.97 6.04 -13.99
N THR A 36 -2.24 6.07 -13.57
CA THR A 36 -3.23 7.04 -14.02
C THR A 36 -3.46 8.09 -12.95
N GLN A 37 -3.56 9.35 -13.37
CA GLN A 37 -3.80 10.47 -12.46
C GLN A 37 -5.21 10.37 -11.87
N VAL A 38 -5.33 10.60 -10.57
CA VAL A 38 -6.64 10.63 -9.89
C VAL A 38 -7.55 11.66 -10.55
N GLY A 39 -8.77 11.24 -10.88
CA GLY A 39 -9.78 12.03 -11.57
C GLY A 39 -9.63 12.07 -13.10
N SER A 40 -8.58 11.47 -13.65
CA SER A 40 -8.38 11.32 -15.10
C SER A 40 -8.52 9.87 -15.56
N GLU A 41 -9.02 8.98 -14.72
CA GLU A 41 -9.23 7.58 -15.06
C GLU A 41 -10.28 7.45 -16.17
N SER A 42 -10.02 6.56 -17.12
CA SER A 42 -11.06 6.12 -18.04
C SER A 42 -12.17 5.40 -17.27
N GLY A 43 -13.39 5.36 -17.84
CA GLY A 43 -14.50 4.62 -17.22
C GLY A 43 -14.19 3.14 -16.96
N GLN A 44 -13.35 2.52 -17.79
CA GLN A 44 -12.89 1.14 -17.60
C GLN A 44 -11.94 1.00 -16.41
N GLU A 45 -10.96 1.90 -16.27
CA GLU A 45 -10.03 1.90 -15.13
C GLU A 45 -10.75 2.18 -13.82
N LEU A 46 -11.65 3.16 -13.81
CA LEU A 46 -12.47 3.45 -12.65
C LEU A 46 -13.38 2.26 -12.30
N GLY A 47 -13.96 1.59 -13.30
CA GLY A 47 -14.74 0.37 -13.11
C GLY A 47 -13.92 -0.75 -12.46
N TYR A 48 -12.69 -0.97 -12.93
CA TYR A 48 -11.75 -1.92 -12.32
C TYR A 48 -11.40 -1.53 -10.88
N TYR A 49 -11.07 -0.26 -10.62
CA TYR A 49 -10.75 0.22 -9.28
C TYR A 49 -11.92 0.03 -8.32
N VAL A 50 -13.13 0.41 -8.74
CA VAL A 50 -14.36 0.24 -7.96
C VAL A 50 -14.61 -1.24 -7.71
N LEU A 51 -14.43 -2.10 -8.70
CA LEU A 51 -14.61 -3.54 -8.51
C LEU A 51 -13.63 -4.12 -7.48
N VAL A 52 -12.34 -3.79 -7.59
CA VAL A 52 -11.32 -4.25 -6.61
C VAL A 52 -11.69 -3.73 -5.22
N VAL A 53 -12.05 -2.45 -5.11
CA VAL A 53 -12.36 -1.81 -3.83
C VAL A 53 -13.67 -2.33 -3.23
N GLN A 54 -14.71 -2.57 -4.02
CA GLN A 54 -16.02 -2.98 -3.52
C GLN A 54 -16.15 -4.49 -3.33
N ASN A 55 -15.47 -5.31 -4.13
CA ASN A 55 -15.63 -6.77 -4.07
C ASN A 55 -14.51 -7.44 -3.26
N SER A 56 -13.26 -7.04 -3.48
CA SER A 56 -12.12 -7.70 -2.82
C SER A 56 -11.96 -7.22 -1.39
N THR A 57 -12.05 -5.91 -1.16
CA THR A 57 -11.75 -5.30 0.14
C THR A 57 -12.66 -5.78 1.28
N PRO A 58 -13.99 -5.93 1.11
CA PRO A 58 -14.82 -6.49 2.17
C PRO A 58 -14.45 -7.95 2.46
N VAL A 59 -14.15 -8.75 1.44
CA VAL A 59 -13.76 -10.16 1.64
C VAL A 59 -12.41 -10.26 2.37
N MET A 60 -11.44 -9.43 1.97
CA MET A 60 -10.09 -9.44 2.53
C MET A 60 -9.99 -8.78 3.91
N LEU A 61 -10.78 -7.73 4.18
CA LEU A 61 -10.60 -6.87 5.34
C LEU A 61 -11.74 -6.91 6.37
N LYS A 62 -12.87 -7.60 6.12
CA LYS A 62 -14.03 -7.63 7.07
C LYS A 62 -13.69 -8.12 8.47
N ASN A 63 -12.63 -8.92 8.62
CA ASN A 63 -12.07 -9.33 9.91
C ASN A 63 -10.57 -9.04 9.97
N TYR A 64 -10.15 -7.88 9.45
CA TYR A 64 -8.74 -7.55 9.37
C TYR A 64 -8.07 -7.64 10.75
N GLN A 65 -7.04 -8.47 10.80
CA GLN A 65 -6.09 -8.56 11.90
C GLN A 65 -4.71 -8.59 11.28
N ILE A 66 -3.73 -8.04 11.99
CA ILE A 66 -2.34 -8.19 11.60
C ILE A 66 -1.96 -9.63 11.91
N ASP A 67 -1.40 -10.32 10.92
CA ASP A 67 -0.89 -11.67 11.12
C ASP A 67 0.24 -11.61 12.17
N PRO A 68 0.15 -12.36 13.28
CA PRO A 68 1.13 -12.31 14.36
C PRO A 68 2.54 -12.74 13.91
N VAL A 69 2.66 -13.59 12.89
CA VAL A 69 3.94 -14.01 12.33
C VAL A 69 4.57 -12.85 11.55
N LEU A 70 3.79 -12.12 10.76
CA LEU A 70 4.27 -10.94 10.04
C LEU A 70 4.64 -9.81 11.02
N GLU A 71 3.85 -9.64 12.08
CA GLU A 71 4.15 -8.69 13.15
C GLU A 71 5.49 -9.01 13.83
N GLU A 72 5.72 -10.28 14.21
CA GLU A 72 6.97 -10.71 14.81
C GLU A 72 8.16 -10.54 13.86
N TYR A 73 7.97 -10.80 12.56
CA TYR A 73 9.03 -10.59 11.57
C TYR A 73 9.49 -9.13 11.51
N VAL A 74 8.57 -8.17 11.60
CA VAL A 74 8.89 -6.74 11.70
C VAL A 74 9.75 -6.45 12.93
N TYR A 75 9.42 -7.05 14.07
CA TYR A 75 10.17 -6.86 15.31
C TYR A 75 11.57 -7.49 15.29
N LEU A 76 11.71 -8.64 14.64
CA LEU A 76 13.00 -9.29 14.45
C LEU A 76 13.93 -8.43 13.57
N ILE A 77 13.40 -7.84 12.48
CA ILE A 77 14.16 -6.91 11.63
C ILE A 77 14.68 -5.72 12.47
N ILE A 78 13.81 -5.09 13.26
CA ILE A 78 14.20 -3.96 14.11
C ILE A 78 15.32 -4.37 15.08
N ASN A 79 15.17 -5.52 15.73
CA ASN A 79 16.14 -5.98 16.71
C ASN A 79 17.51 -6.28 16.06
N GLU A 80 17.53 -7.00 14.94
CA GLU A 80 18.76 -7.34 14.22
C GLU A 80 19.49 -6.07 13.72
N CYS A 81 18.75 -5.14 13.12
CA CYS A 81 19.34 -3.88 12.65
C CYS A 81 19.86 -3.03 13.81
N ARG A 82 19.14 -2.96 14.93
CA ARG A 82 19.57 -2.23 16.12
C ARG A 82 20.87 -2.79 16.71
N GLN A 83 21.03 -4.12 16.78
CA GLN A 83 22.27 -4.75 17.24
C GLN A 83 23.48 -4.38 16.38
N ARG A 84 23.25 -3.99 15.11
CA ARG A 84 24.26 -3.57 14.15
C ARG A 84 24.36 -2.05 13.98
N ASN A 85 23.66 -1.27 14.80
CA ASN A 85 23.56 0.19 14.68
C ASN A 85 23.03 0.66 13.30
N ILE A 86 22.15 -0.12 12.68
CA ILE A 86 21.49 0.22 11.42
C ILE A 86 20.10 0.78 11.76
N PRO A 87 19.80 2.04 11.45
CA PRO A 87 18.44 2.56 11.61
C PRO A 87 17.49 1.94 10.59
N VAL A 88 16.26 1.63 11.00
CA VAL A 88 15.22 1.09 10.13
C VAL A 88 14.04 2.03 10.06
N VAL A 89 13.64 2.40 8.85
CA VAL A 89 12.44 3.19 8.58
C VAL A 89 11.40 2.30 7.92
N PHE A 90 10.30 2.05 8.61
CA PHE A 90 9.09 1.48 8.04
C PHE A 90 8.27 2.62 7.46
N TRP A 91 7.73 2.44 6.26
CA TRP A 91 6.94 3.48 5.62
C TRP A 91 5.63 2.91 5.06
N VAL A 92 4.59 3.72 5.09
CA VAL A 92 3.27 3.39 4.55
C VAL A 92 3.11 4.15 3.23
N PRO A 93 2.98 3.47 2.07
CA PRO A 93 2.88 4.14 0.79
C PRO A 93 1.57 4.91 0.62
N PRO A 94 1.54 5.93 -0.27
CA PRO A 94 0.28 6.48 -0.74
C PRO A 94 -0.50 5.40 -1.51
N THR A 95 -1.82 5.42 -1.34
CA THR A 95 -2.77 4.56 -2.06
C THR A 95 -3.87 5.41 -2.67
N HIS A 96 -4.60 4.86 -3.63
CA HIS A 96 -5.66 5.57 -4.32
C HIS A 96 -6.76 6.00 -3.32
N PRO A 97 -7.41 7.17 -3.47
CA PRO A 97 -8.44 7.63 -2.53
C PRO A 97 -9.59 6.64 -2.28
N LEU A 98 -9.98 5.87 -3.31
CA LEU A 98 -10.99 4.81 -3.16
C LEU A 98 -10.52 3.70 -2.20
N TRP A 99 -9.26 3.30 -2.29
CA TRP A 99 -8.69 2.32 -1.36
C TRP A 99 -8.61 2.87 0.05
N GLN A 100 -8.16 4.11 0.22
CA GLN A 100 -8.12 4.76 1.53
C GLN A 100 -9.50 4.84 2.18
N HIS A 101 -10.55 5.10 1.38
CA HIS A 101 -11.92 5.08 1.86
C HIS A 101 -12.32 3.70 2.38
N ALA A 102 -12.03 2.64 1.63
CA ALA A 102 -12.31 1.27 2.07
C ALA A 102 -11.49 0.85 3.30
N LEU A 103 -10.21 1.22 3.38
CA LEU A 103 -9.39 0.98 4.57
C LEU A 103 -10.03 1.59 5.83
N ARG A 104 -10.55 2.82 5.75
CA ARG A 104 -11.24 3.47 6.89
C ARG A 104 -12.53 2.75 7.30
N GLN A 105 -13.17 2.02 6.40
CA GLN A 105 -14.39 1.26 6.68
C GLN A 105 -14.11 -0.09 7.33
N TYR A 106 -13.08 -0.80 6.85
CA TYR A 106 -12.87 -2.20 7.22
C TYR A 106 -11.70 -2.43 8.18
N VAL A 107 -10.69 -1.55 8.20
CA VAL A 107 -9.53 -1.68 9.08
C VAL A 107 -9.74 -0.82 10.33
N PRO A 108 -9.81 -1.41 11.54
CA PRO A 108 -9.90 -0.62 12.75
C PRO A 108 -8.67 0.28 12.88
N ALA A 109 -8.87 1.59 12.93
CA ALA A 109 -7.79 2.59 12.99
C ALA A 109 -6.80 2.30 14.14
N GLN A 110 -7.31 1.77 15.25
CA GLN A 110 -6.50 1.40 16.41
C GLN A 110 -5.55 0.23 16.14
N THR A 111 -5.90 -0.72 15.27
CA THR A 111 -5.05 -1.89 14.96
C THR A 111 -3.77 -1.45 14.28
N TRP A 112 -3.91 -0.65 13.20
CA TRP A 112 -2.76 -0.13 12.46
C TRP A 112 -1.91 0.82 13.29
N GLN A 113 -2.55 1.74 14.03
CA GLN A 113 -1.84 2.69 14.91
C GLN A 113 -1.05 1.97 16.01
N ARG A 114 -1.59 0.86 16.55
CA ARG A 114 -0.91 0.07 17.58
C ARG A 114 0.39 -0.52 17.04
N MET A 115 0.39 -1.09 15.83
CA MET A 115 1.59 -1.61 15.20
C MET A 115 2.65 -0.53 14.98
N MET A 116 2.26 0.63 14.44
CA MET A 116 3.19 1.75 14.24
C MET A 116 3.81 2.21 15.56
N ASN A 117 3.00 2.37 16.61
CA ASN A 117 3.50 2.72 17.95
C ASN A 117 4.45 1.66 18.53
N GLN A 118 4.22 0.37 18.26
CA GLN A 118 5.11 -0.71 18.70
C GLN A 118 6.44 -0.72 17.95
N ILE A 119 6.43 -0.43 16.65
CA ILE A 119 7.65 -0.26 15.84
C ILE A 119 8.52 0.84 16.46
N GLU A 120 7.95 2.01 16.75
CA GLU A 120 8.67 3.13 17.35
C GLU A 120 9.20 2.82 18.75
N ARG A 121 8.40 2.19 19.61
CA ARG A 121 8.82 1.77 20.96
C ARG A 121 9.99 0.77 20.93
N ARG A 122 10.13 -0.01 19.86
CA ARG A 122 11.22 -0.96 19.67
C ARG A 122 12.47 -0.34 19.04
N GLY A 123 12.43 0.95 18.71
CA GLY A 123 13.55 1.70 18.13
C GLY A 123 13.54 1.77 16.60
N GLY A 124 12.47 1.32 15.95
CA GLY A 124 12.22 1.63 14.54
C GLY A 124 11.69 3.05 14.35
N TYR A 125 11.64 3.49 13.09
CA TYR A 125 11.01 4.76 12.71
C TYR A 125 9.85 4.49 11.76
N VAL A 126 8.81 5.31 11.82
CA VAL A 126 7.63 5.18 10.95
C VAL A 126 7.42 6.45 10.11
N LEU A 127 7.26 6.28 8.80
CA LEU A 127 6.88 7.34 7.86
C LEU A 127 5.55 6.97 7.18
N ASP A 128 4.44 7.54 7.65
CA ASP A 128 3.11 7.31 7.05
C ASP A 128 2.83 8.30 5.92
N LEU A 129 3.07 7.91 4.67
CA LEU A 129 2.75 8.72 3.49
C LEU A 129 1.30 8.56 3.03
N SER A 130 0.55 7.59 3.56
CA SER A 130 -0.84 7.36 3.17
C SER A 130 -1.78 8.52 3.54
N LYS A 131 -1.37 9.33 4.52
CA LYS A 131 -2.12 10.50 5.03
C LYS A 131 -1.46 11.83 4.67
N SER A 132 -0.37 11.81 3.90
CA SER A 132 0.39 13.02 3.62
C SER A 132 -0.37 13.90 2.63
N SER A 133 -0.78 15.09 3.09
CA SER A 133 -1.25 16.16 2.19
C SER A 133 -0.10 16.79 1.39
N GLU A 134 1.15 16.44 1.69
CA GLU A 134 2.33 17.01 1.03
C GLU A 134 2.67 16.30 -0.29
N LEU A 135 2.14 15.09 -0.54
CA LEU A 135 2.37 14.38 -1.79
C LEU A 135 1.56 14.99 -2.93
N ARG A 136 2.25 15.51 -3.95
CA ARG A 136 1.62 16.14 -5.11
C ARG A 136 1.28 15.13 -6.19
N CYS A 137 2.09 14.09 -6.34
CA CYS A 137 1.86 13.06 -7.34
C CYS A 137 0.73 12.13 -6.88
N GLN A 138 -0.36 12.16 -7.64
CA GLN A 138 -1.54 11.33 -7.41
C GLN A 138 -1.77 10.43 -8.63
N ARG A 139 -0.76 9.65 -8.99
CA ARG A 139 -0.84 8.65 -10.06
C ARG A 139 -0.78 7.26 -9.51
N PHE A 140 -1.66 6.38 -9.97
CA PHE A 140 -1.80 5.02 -9.43
C PHE A 140 -1.90 4.00 -10.55
N ILE A 141 -1.17 2.89 -10.43
CA ILE A 141 -1.27 1.76 -11.37
C ILE A 141 -2.58 1.02 -11.09
N ASP A 142 -2.87 0.83 -9.80
CA ASP A 142 -4.07 0.22 -9.27
C ASP A 142 -4.42 0.88 -7.92
N PRO A 143 -5.50 0.45 -7.23
CA PRO A 143 -5.91 1.12 -6.00
C PRO A 143 -4.87 1.12 -4.87
N VAL A 144 -3.89 0.20 -4.87
CA VAL A 144 -2.93 0.01 -3.78
C VAL A 144 -1.49 0.38 -4.16
N HIS A 145 -1.17 0.50 -5.44
CA HIS A 145 0.16 0.83 -5.95
C HIS A 145 0.18 2.18 -6.67
N PHE A 146 1.05 3.09 -6.22
CA PHE A 146 1.32 4.34 -6.92
C PHE A 146 2.17 4.12 -8.19
N GLY A 147 2.06 5.04 -9.14
CA GLY A 147 2.80 5.01 -10.40
C GLY A 147 4.28 5.30 -10.25
N GLN A 148 5.11 4.71 -11.11
CA GLN A 148 6.56 4.92 -11.16
C GLN A 148 6.94 6.41 -11.27
N GLY A 149 6.14 7.21 -11.96
CA GLY A 149 6.34 8.66 -12.04
C GLY A 149 6.30 9.38 -10.68
N CYS A 150 5.68 8.79 -9.65
CA CYS A 150 5.66 9.34 -8.29
C CYS A 150 6.86 8.91 -7.44
N VAL A 151 7.66 7.94 -7.92
CA VAL A 151 8.82 7.41 -7.17
C VAL A 151 9.79 8.52 -6.75
N PRO A 152 10.21 9.46 -7.63
CA PRO A 152 11.16 10.50 -7.22
C PRO A 152 10.66 11.36 -6.05
N GLU A 153 9.38 11.74 -6.04
CA GLU A 153 8.80 12.52 -4.95
C GLU A 153 8.75 11.71 -3.64
N VAL A 154 8.25 10.47 -3.70
CA VAL A 154 8.21 9.55 -2.55
C VAL A 154 9.61 9.35 -1.96
N PHE A 155 10.63 9.17 -2.80
CA PHE A 155 12.02 9.07 -2.34
C PHE A 155 12.52 10.36 -1.70
N GLY A 156 12.16 11.54 -2.24
CA GLY A 156 12.47 12.83 -1.63
C GLY A 156 11.92 12.93 -0.20
N HIS A 157 10.68 12.52 0.03
CA HIS A 157 10.10 12.49 1.38
C HIS A 157 10.82 11.51 2.31
N LYS A 158 11.20 10.33 1.81
CA LYS A 158 11.96 9.34 2.60
C LYS A 158 13.34 9.87 3.02
N ILE A 159 14.06 10.53 2.10
CA ILE A 159 15.37 11.13 2.39
C ILE A 159 15.22 12.25 3.43
N LYS A 160 14.28 13.18 3.20
CA LYS A 160 14.00 14.28 4.14
C LYS A 160 13.66 13.75 5.53
N PHE A 161 12.80 12.73 5.62
CA PHE A 161 12.46 12.10 6.89
C PHE A 161 13.69 11.50 7.58
N TYR A 162 14.53 10.78 6.84
CA TYR A 162 15.78 10.22 7.36
C TYR A 162 16.72 11.30 7.91
N GLU A 163 16.94 12.37 7.14
CA GLU A 163 17.83 13.47 7.55
C GLU A 163 17.33 14.21 8.79
N GLN A 164 16.01 14.34 8.96
CA GLN A 164 15.42 15.11 10.06
C GLN A 164 15.20 14.29 11.32
N ASN A 165 14.89 13.00 11.21
CA ASN A 165 14.41 12.19 12.34
C ASN A 165 15.36 11.06 12.73
N VAL A 166 16.19 10.61 11.80
CA VAL A 166 17.04 9.42 11.97
C VAL A 166 18.50 9.82 12.12
N LYS A 167 19.07 10.52 11.12
CA LYS A 167 20.48 10.95 11.11
C LYS A 167 20.90 11.73 12.36
N PRO A 168 20.10 12.64 12.95
CA PRO A 168 20.52 13.39 14.14
C PRO A 168 20.67 12.55 15.41
N LYS A 169 20.21 11.28 15.39
CA LYS A 169 20.23 10.35 16.53
C LYS A 169 21.32 9.28 16.42
N LEU A 170 22.08 9.26 15.32
CA LEU A 170 23.27 8.44 15.12
C LEU A 170 24.52 9.23 15.48
#